data_AF-A0A816TXH4-F1
#
_entry.id   AF-A0A816TXH4-F1
#
_cell.length_a   1.000
_cell.length_b   1.000
_cell.length_c   1.000
_cell.angle_alpha   90.00
_cell.angle_beta   90.00
_cell.angle_gamma   90.00
#
_symmetry.space_group_name_H-M   'P 1'
#
loop_
_entity.id
_entity.type
_entity.pdbx_description
1 polymer ?
#
loop_
_entity_poly.entity_id
_entity_poly.type
_entity_poly.pdbx_seq_one_letter_code
_entity_poly.pdbx_strand_id
1 'polypeptide(L)'
;MSTNNTTPITGDPIANSVKFAVLLAFEIPSIITSSIIVIYIIATPAFRSKEQNHSTCVLLSFNYLQLISDIPLAMHFFHLNIVQPATSVHCILCAWLDFTLNTSSVQLMAWISIERHLFIFSWNFTRRISRLQRWFIHFAPLIICSVWCPIFYFFTIIVSPMCANTWIFDRLLCGLPCYLTTNWGYYDLIFNTIMPVFFYSHC
;
A
#
# COMPACT_ATOMS: atom_id res chain seq x y z
N MET A 1 -28.99 -33.65 3.58
CA MET A 1 -27.57 -33.61 3.14
C MET A 1 -27.58 -32.91 1.79
N SER A 2 -27.34 -31.60 1.75
CA SER A 2 -27.38 -30.80 0.52
C SER A 2 -26.01 -30.85 -0.14
N THR A 3 -25.90 -31.58 -1.26
CA THR A 3 -24.75 -31.48 -2.17
C THR A 3 -24.86 -30.16 -2.92
N ASN A 4 -24.29 -29.09 -2.36
CA ASN A 4 -24.14 -27.84 -3.10
C ASN A 4 -23.08 -28.06 -4.17
N ASN A 5 -23.52 -28.19 -5.43
CA ASN A 5 -22.66 -28.10 -6.60
C ASN A 5 -22.09 -26.69 -6.69
N THR A 6 -21.01 -26.41 -5.97
CA THR A 6 -20.14 -25.29 -6.27
C THR A 6 -19.40 -25.63 -7.55
N THR A 7 -19.97 -25.23 -8.69
CA THR A 7 -19.22 -25.17 -9.94
C THR A 7 -17.98 -24.31 -9.67
N PRO A 8 -16.75 -24.83 -9.89
CA PRO A 8 -15.56 -24.00 -9.77
C PRO A 8 -15.75 -22.80 -10.70
N ILE A 9 -15.56 -21.59 -10.15
CA ILE A 9 -15.59 -20.36 -10.93
C ILE A 9 -14.31 -20.36 -11.78
N THR A 10 -14.28 -21.16 -12.83
CA THR A 10 -13.20 -21.15 -13.81
C THR A 10 -13.35 -19.88 -14.62
N GLY A 11 -12.55 -18.86 -14.29
CA GLY A 11 -12.48 -17.67 -15.12
C GLY A 11 -12.11 -18.04 -16.56
N ASP A 12 -12.61 -17.29 -17.54
CA ASP A 12 -12.36 -17.56 -18.95
C ASP A 12 -10.85 -17.62 -19.21
N PRO A 13 -10.30 -18.72 -19.73
CA PRO A 13 -8.85 -18.91 -19.86
C PRO A 13 -8.22 -17.84 -20.75
N ILE A 14 -8.96 -17.42 -21.80
CA ILE A 14 -8.55 -16.34 -22.70
C ILE A 14 -8.42 -15.02 -21.94
N ALA A 15 -9.39 -14.69 -21.08
CA ALA A 15 -9.36 -13.45 -20.32
C ALA A 15 -8.17 -13.41 -19.34
N ASN A 16 -7.86 -14.55 -18.71
CA ASN A 16 -6.73 -14.63 -17.78
C ASN A 16 -5.38 -14.55 -18.51
N SER A 17 -5.24 -15.16 -19.69
CA SER A 17 -4.04 -14.99 -20.53
C SER A 17 -3.84 -13.55 -20.98
N VAL A 18 -4.90 -12.83 -21.37
CA VAL A 18 -4.82 -11.42 -21.75
C VAL A 18 -4.40 -10.57 -20.55
N LYS A 19 -5.02 -10.76 -19.38
CA LYS A 19 -4.64 -10.04 -18.14
C LYS A 19 -3.16 -10.27 -17.79
N PHE A 20 -2.72 -11.53 -17.86
CA PHE A 20 -1.33 -11.89 -17.61
C PHE A 20 -0.37 -11.19 -18.59
N ALA A 21 -0.65 -11.23 -19.90
CA ALA A 21 0.21 -10.61 -20.91
C ALA A 21 0.28 -9.09 -20.75
N VAL A 22 -0.86 -8.44 -20.46
CA VAL A 22 -0.92 -6.99 -20.20
C VAL A 22 -0.12 -6.64 -18.95
N LEU A 23 -0.32 -7.36 -17.84
CA LEU A 23 0.44 -7.13 -16.61
C LEU A 23 1.94 -7.28 -16.84
N LEU A 24 2.37 -8.34 -17.55
CA LEU A 24 3.79 -8.58 -17.86
C LEU A 24 4.41 -7.42 -18.64
N ALA A 25 3.69 -6.93 -19.65
CA ALA A 25 4.16 -5.88 -20.54
C ALA A 25 4.35 -4.55 -19.81
N PHE A 26 3.51 -4.25 -18.81
CA PHE A 26 3.61 -3.02 -18.02
C PHE A 26 4.53 -3.16 -16.80
N GLU A 27 4.63 -4.35 -16.21
CA GLU A 27 5.41 -4.57 -15.01
C GLU A 27 6.92 -4.45 -15.26
N ILE A 28 7.45 -5.11 -16.29
CA ILE A 28 8.89 -5.09 -16.61
C ILE A 28 9.40 -3.64 -16.75
N PRO A 29 8.81 -2.76 -17.59
CA PRO A 29 9.26 -1.37 -17.68
C PRO A 29 9.00 -0.58 -16.39
N SER A 30 7.92 -0.87 -15.66
CA SER A 30 7.63 -0.21 -14.38
C SER A 30 8.71 -0.52 -13.33
N ILE A 31 9.14 -1.78 -13.21
CA ILE A 31 10.20 -2.19 -12.28
C ILE A 31 11.52 -1.53 -12.70
N ILE A 32 11.90 -1.62 -13.98
CA ILE A 32 13.15 -1.03 -14.48
C ILE A 32 13.19 0.48 -14.20
N THR A 33 12.13 1.20 -14.55
CA THR A 33 12.06 2.66 -14.36
C THR A 33 12.06 3.02 -12.87
N SER A 34 11.32 2.30 -12.04
CA SER A 34 11.29 2.53 -10.59
C SER A 34 12.65 2.25 -9.94
N SER A 35 13.34 1.16 -10.31
CA SER A 35 14.69 0.85 -9.83
C SER A 35 15.68 1.95 -10.23
N ILE A 36 15.64 2.45 -11.47
CA ILE A 36 16.50 3.56 -11.93
C ILE A 36 16.26 4.81 -11.08
N ILE A 37 15.00 5.17 -10.82
CA ILE A 37 14.65 6.35 -10.00
C ILE A 37 15.17 6.20 -8.58
N VAL A 38 14.95 5.06 -7.94
CA VAL A 38 15.41 4.78 -6.56
C VAL A 38 16.94 4.83 -6.49
N ILE A 39 17.64 4.18 -7.42
CA ILE A 39 19.11 4.20 -7.49
C ILE A 39 19.61 5.63 -7.71
N TYR A 40 19.00 6.39 -8.61
CA TYR A 40 19.39 7.78 -8.89
C TYR A 40 19.26 8.68 -7.66
N ILE A 41 18.15 8.56 -6.92
CA ILE A 41 17.91 9.33 -5.69
C ILE A 41 18.92 8.96 -4.60
N ILE A 42 19.21 7.66 -4.42
CA ILE A 42 20.18 7.19 -3.43
C ILE A 42 21.60 7.63 -3.80
N ALA A 43 21.97 7.54 -5.08
CA ALA A 43 23.29 7.89 -5.59
C ALA A 43 23.57 9.40 -5.59
N THR A 44 22.55 10.24 -5.72
CA THR A 44 22.73 11.70 -5.86
C THR A 44 22.57 12.43 -4.52
N PRO A 45 23.66 12.83 -3.84
CA PRO A 45 23.58 13.49 -2.53
C PRO A 45 22.89 14.85 -2.59
N ALA A 46 22.96 15.56 -3.71
CA ALA A 46 22.30 16.85 -3.92
C ALA A 46 20.77 16.75 -3.87
N PHE A 47 20.20 15.59 -4.23
CA PHE A 47 18.76 15.35 -4.08
C PHE A 47 18.40 15.03 -2.63
N ARG A 48 19.24 14.28 -1.91
CA ARG A 48 18.99 13.93 -0.50
C ARG A 48 19.06 15.11 0.46
N SER A 49 19.72 16.21 0.11
CA SER A 49 19.84 17.36 1.03
C SER A 49 18.57 18.20 1.19
N LYS A 50 17.58 18.05 0.28
CA LYS A 50 16.32 18.79 0.34
C LYS A 50 15.27 17.98 1.10
N GLU A 51 14.70 18.58 2.15
CA GLU A 51 13.68 17.93 3.00
C GLU A 51 12.49 17.38 2.19
N GLN A 52 11.97 18.14 1.22
CA GLN A 52 10.85 17.70 0.36
C GLN A 52 11.13 16.39 -0.41
N ASN A 53 12.41 16.10 -0.65
CA ASN A 53 12.81 14.88 -1.35
C ASN A 53 12.80 13.66 -0.42
N HIS A 54 12.89 13.85 0.90
CA HIS A 54 12.79 12.73 1.86
C HIS A 54 11.41 12.10 1.82
N SER A 55 10.33 12.89 1.92
CA SER A 55 8.96 12.39 1.84
C SER A 55 8.72 11.64 0.54
N THR A 56 9.19 12.20 -0.58
CA THR A 56 9.09 11.58 -1.91
C THR A 56 9.88 10.27 -1.97
N CYS A 57 11.06 10.21 -1.36
CA CYS A 57 11.88 9.00 -1.29
C CYS A 57 11.20 7.90 -0.48
N VAL A 58 10.55 8.23 0.65
CA VAL A 58 9.80 7.26 1.45
C VAL A 58 8.62 6.71 0.66
N LEU A 59 7.83 7.58 0.03
CA LEU A 59 6.71 7.16 -0.83
C LEU A 59 7.17 6.25 -1.98
N LEU A 60 8.26 6.59 -2.66
CA LEU A 60 8.82 5.77 -3.73
C LEU A 60 9.28 4.40 -3.24
N SER A 61 9.87 4.33 -2.05
CA SER A 61 10.26 3.04 -1.44
C SER A 61 9.04 2.15 -1.16
N PHE A 62 7.96 2.71 -0.62
CA PHE A 62 6.72 1.95 -0.39
C PHE A 62 6.09 1.47 -1.70
N ASN A 63 5.96 2.34 -2.69
CA ASN A 63 5.43 1.98 -4.01
C ASN A 63 6.29 0.91 -4.70
N TYR A 64 7.61 0.97 -4.56
CA TYR A 64 8.52 -0.02 -5.12
C TYR A 64 8.38 -1.39 -4.45
N LEU A 65 8.25 -1.42 -3.10
CA LEU A 65 7.98 -2.66 -2.37
C LEU A 65 6.63 -3.25 -2.76
N GLN A 66 5.62 -2.39 -2.94
CA GLN A 66 4.29 -2.82 -3.38
C GLN A 66 4.36 -3.41 -4.79
N LEU A 67 5.05 -2.76 -5.71
CA LEU A 67 5.25 -3.22 -7.09
C LEU A 67 5.89 -4.62 -7.14
N ILE A 68 6.92 -4.86 -6.33
CA ILE A 68 7.63 -6.15 -6.28
C ILE A 68 6.82 -7.24 -5.58
N SER A 69 5.94 -6.88 -4.65
CA SER A 69 5.20 -7.86 -3.86
C SER A 69 3.88 -8.25 -4.53
N ASP A 70 3.10 -7.27 -4.97
CA ASP A 70 1.71 -7.49 -5.39
C ASP A 70 1.60 -7.99 -6.83
N ILE A 71 2.39 -7.43 -7.75
CA ILE A 71 2.26 -7.76 -9.17
C ILE A 71 2.70 -9.20 -9.44
N PRO A 72 3.87 -9.68 -8.98
CA PRO A 72 4.26 -11.08 -9.21
C PRO A 72 3.26 -12.08 -8.64
N LEU A 73 2.66 -11.76 -7.48
CA LEU A 73 1.62 -12.58 -6.87
C LEU A 73 0.37 -12.64 -7.76
N ALA A 74 -0.07 -11.49 -8.27
CA ALA A 74 -1.21 -11.43 -9.19
C ALA A 74 -0.94 -12.16 -10.51
N MET A 75 0.26 -11.99 -11.09
CA MET A 75 0.66 -12.71 -12.29
C MET A 75 0.65 -14.22 -12.09
N HIS A 76 1.22 -14.68 -10.98
CA HIS A 76 1.26 -16.10 -10.66
C HIS A 76 -0.16 -16.67 -10.52
N PHE A 77 -1.04 -15.92 -9.88
CA PHE A 77 -2.46 -16.26 -9.77
C PHE A 77 -3.14 -16.30 -11.15
N PHE A 78 -2.91 -15.35 -12.06
CA PHE A 78 -3.52 -15.39 -13.40
C PHE A 78 -3.00 -16.54 -14.28
N HIS A 79 -1.79 -17.01 -14.02
CA HIS A 79 -1.22 -18.15 -14.74
C HIS A 79 -1.78 -19.50 -14.24
N LEU A 80 -1.87 -19.69 -12.92
CA LEU A 80 -2.25 -20.98 -12.32
C LEU A 80 -3.71 -21.06 -11.86
N ASN A 81 -4.41 -19.93 -11.75
CA ASN A 81 -5.75 -19.79 -11.14
C ASN A 81 -5.82 -20.22 -9.66
N ILE A 82 -4.69 -20.40 -9.00
CA ILE A 82 -4.59 -20.77 -7.58
C ILE A 82 -3.45 -19.99 -6.94
N VAL A 83 -3.60 -19.67 -5.65
CA VAL A 83 -2.50 -19.07 -4.87
C VAL A 83 -1.52 -20.16 -4.45
N GLN A 84 -0.24 -20.01 -4.79
CA GLN A 84 0.84 -20.85 -4.29
C GLN A 84 1.89 -20.03 -3.52
N PRO A 85 2.33 -20.48 -2.33
CA PRO A 85 1.87 -21.69 -1.64
C PRO A 85 0.47 -21.50 -1.03
N ALA A 86 -0.40 -22.52 -1.15
CA ALA A 86 -1.75 -22.53 -0.58
C ALA A 86 -1.70 -22.73 0.94
N THR A 87 -1.10 -21.78 1.64
CA THR A 87 -0.89 -21.80 3.08
C THR A 87 -1.48 -20.54 3.69
N SER A 88 -2.16 -20.69 4.84
CA SER A 88 -2.77 -19.57 5.54
C SER A 88 -1.74 -18.50 5.94
N VAL A 89 -0.51 -18.92 6.26
CA VAL A 89 0.59 -18.00 6.63
C VAL A 89 0.95 -17.09 5.46
N HIS A 90 1.08 -17.64 4.25
CA HIS A 90 1.37 -16.85 3.05
C HIS A 90 0.26 -15.83 2.78
N CYS A 91 -1.01 -16.25 2.85
CA CYS A 91 -2.15 -15.35 2.68
C CYS A 91 -2.20 -14.22 3.72
N ILE A 92 -1.95 -14.54 5.01
CA ILE A 92 -1.89 -13.54 6.09
C ILE A 92 -0.79 -12.51 5.81
N LEU A 93 0.40 -12.97 5.42
CA LEU A 93 1.54 -12.09 5.14
C LEU A 93 1.28 -11.22 3.90
N CYS A 94 0.75 -11.79 2.83
CA CYS A 94 0.41 -11.05 1.61
C CYS A 94 -0.68 -10.01 1.87
N ALA A 95 -1.75 -10.37 2.58
CA ALA A 95 -2.80 -9.43 2.96
C ALA A 95 -2.24 -8.33 3.87
N TRP A 96 -1.41 -8.67 4.86
CA TRP A 96 -0.80 -7.66 5.73
C TRP A 96 0.10 -6.70 4.94
N LEU A 97 0.92 -7.20 4.02
CA LEU A 97 1.77 -6.39 3.14
C LEU A 97 0.95 -5.47 2.24
N ASP A 98 -0.04 -6.01 1.52
CA ASP A 98 -0.89 -5.27 0.59
C ASP A 98 -1.61 -4.11 1.30
N PHE A 99 -2.35 -4.41 2.37
CA PHE A 99 -3.07 -3.38 3.14
C PHE A 99 -2.12 -2.35 3.75
N THR A 100 -0.98 -2.79 4.30
CA THR A 100 0.00 -1.88 4.90
C THR A 100 0.60 -0.95 3.86
N LEU A 101 1.12 -1.49 2.75
CA LEU A 101 1.82 -0.71 1.73
C LEU A 101 0.86 0.22 0.98
N ASN A 102 -0.32 -0.27 0.61
CA ASN A 102 -1.31 0.51 -0.11
C ASN A 102 -1.81 1.69 0.73
N THR A 103 -2.29 1.43 1.96
CA THR A 103 -2.80 2.49 2.85
C THR A 103 -1.71 3.46 3.25
N SER A 104 -0.50 2.99 3.56
CA SER A 104 0.63 3.89 3.88
C SER A 104 0.95 4.80 2.70
N SER A 105 0.93 4.27 1.47
CA SER A 105 1.21 5.05 0.26
C SER A 105 0.16 6.14 0.03
N VAL A 106 -1.12 5.83 0.21
CA VAL A 106 -2.22 6.82 0.12
C VAL A 106 -2.06 7.91 1.18
N GLN A 107 -1.80 7.55 2.44
CA GLN A 107 -1.59 8.52 3.52
C GLN A 107 -0.36 9.39 3.30
N LEU A 108 0.77 8.79 2.89
CA LEU A 108 1.99 9.52 2.57
C LEU A 108 1.77 10.48 1.40
N MET A 109 1.03 10.06 0.36
CA MET A 109 0.71 10.92 -0.78
C MET A 109 -0.16 12.11 -0.38
N ALA A 110 -1.17 11.89 0.48
CA ALA A 110 -1.98 12.96 1.05
C ALA A 110 -1.12 13.92 1.87
N TRP A 111 -0.26 13.39 2.74
CA TRP A 111 0.64 14.20 3.55
C TRP A 111 1.63 15.03 2.70
N ILE A 112 2.28 14.42 1.71
CA ILE A 112 3.21 15.11 0.80
C ILE A 112 2.51 16.26 0.07
N SER A 113 1.24 16.08 -0.30
CA SER A 113 0.46 17.12 -0.97
C SER A 113 0.20 18.31 -0.03
N ILE A 114 -0.22 18.05 1.21
CA ILE A 114 -0.41 19.07 2.25
C ILE A 114 0.92 19.77 2.56
N GLU A 115 2.00 19.00 2.73
CA GLU A 115 3.34 19.49 3.00
C GLU A 115 3.80 20.48 1.91
N ARG A 116 3.64 20.10 0.63
CA ARG A 116 3.98 20.97 -0.51
C ARG A 116 3.13 22.23 -0.55
N HIS A 117 1.82 22.11 -0.32
CA HIS A 117 0.91 23.26 -0.26
C HIS A 117 1.34 24.23 0.86
N LEU A 118 1.60 23.72 2.06
CA LEU A 118 2.08 24.54 3.19
C LEU A 118 3.40 25.24 2.85
N PHE A 119 4.36 24.56 2.22
CA PHE A 119 5.64 25.19 1.87
C PHE A 119 5.51 26.31 0.82
N ILE A 120 4.58 26.19 -0.13
CA ILE A 120 4.37 27.21 -1.17
C ILE A 120 3.66 28.44 -0.60
N PHE A 121 2.54 28.25 0.11
CA PHE A 121 1.70 29.36 0.55
C PHE A 121 2.20 30.05 1.83
N SER A 122 3.00 29.35 2.64
CA SER A 122 3.44 29.85 3.94
C SER A 122 4.92 30.25 3.99
N TRP A 123 5.51 30.68 2.87
CA TRP A 123 6.92 31.08 2.79
C TRP A 123 7.38 32.01 3.95
N ASN A 124 6.52 32.95 4.37
CA ASN A 124 6.79 33.85 5.49
C ASN A 124 6.64 33.19 6.88
N PHE A 125 5.78 32.18 7.01
CA PHE A 125 5.56 31.41 8.24
C PHE A 125 6.73 30.44 8.48
N THR A 126 7.19 29.74 7.44
CA THR A 126 8.32 28.81 7.49
C THR A 126 9.63 29.49 7.88
N ARG A 127 9.79 30.78 7.55
CA ARG A 127 10.97 31.57 7.92
C ARG A 127 10.98 32.02 9.39
N ARG A 128 9.81 32.07 10.03
CA ARG A 128 9.62 32.49 11.43
C ARG A 128 9.64 31.30 12.41
N ILE A 129 9.38 30.11 11.88
CA ILE A 129 9.35 28.84 12.62
C ILE A 129 10.76 28.37 13.00
N SER A 130 10.90 27.86 14.23
CA SER A 130 12.15 27.26 14.70
C SER A 130 12.50 26.00 13.90
N ARG A 131 13.79 25.71 13.72
CA ARG A 131 14.26 24.47 13.07
C ARG A 131 13.62 23.21 13.68
N LEU A 132 13.36 23.22 14.99
CA LEU A 132 12.72 22.10 15.69
C LEU A 132 11.27 21.91 15.25
N GLN A 133 10.50 22.99 15.13
CA GLN A 133 9.10 22.94 14.71
C GLN A 133 8.98 22.50 13.25
N ARG A 134 9.90 22.96 12.37
CA ARG A 134 9.97 22.48 10.99
C ARG A 134 10.24 20.97 10.92
N TRP A 135 11.14 20.48 11.78
CA TRP A 135 11.41 19.05 11.90
C TRP A 135 10.17 18.27 12.35
N PHE A 136 9.44 18.74 13.36
CA PHE A 136 8.19 18.11 13.81
C PHE A 136 7.12 18.10 12.73
N ILE A 137 6.91 19.20 12.01
CA ILE A 137 5.89 19.27 10.96
C ILE A 137 6.23 18.31 9.81
N HIS A 138 7.50 18.19 9.42
CA HIS A 138 7.89 17.32 8.31
C HIS A 138 8.00 15.84 8.71
N PHE A 139 8.77 15.53 9.76
CA PHE A 139 9.11 14.14 10.11
C PHE A 139 8.04 13.43 10.93
N ALA A 140 7.31 14.13 11.82
CA ALA A 140 6.34 13.44 12.67
C ALA A 140 5.22 12.78 11.85
N PRO A 141 4.60 13.44 10.86
CA PRO A 141 3.54 12.82 10.07
C PRO A 141 4.07 11.72 9.15
N LEU A 142 5.27 11.86 8.60
CA LEU A 142 5.92 10.78 7.84
C LEU A 142 6.11 9.53 8.69
N ILE A 143 6.64 9.69 9.91
CA ILE A 143 6.85 8.58 10.84
C ILE A 143 5.51 7.99 11.26
N ILE A 144 4.53 8.83 11.61
CA ILE A 144 3.19 8.38 12.00
C ILE A 144 2.57 7.58 10.86
N CYS A 145 2.46 8.11 9.64
CA CYS A 145 1.87 7.38 8.51
C CYS A 145 2.62 6.08 8.19
N SER A 146 3.96 6.10 8.24
CA SER A 146 4.78 4.93 7.91
C SER A 146 4.77 3.84 8.97
N VAL A 147 4.55 4.17 10.24
CA VAL A 147 4.61 3.23 11.38
C VAL A 147 3.22 2.82 11.86
N TRP A 148 2.26 3.74 11.84
CA TRP A 148 0.88 3.51 12.27
C TRP A 148 0.21 2.41 11.45
N CYS A 149 0.25 2.51 10.12
CA CYS A 149 -0.43 1.55 9.25
C CYS A 149 0.10 0.11 9.45
N PRO A 150 1.43 -0.16 9.43
CA PRO A 150 1.93 -1.50 9.71
C PRO A 150 1.49 -2.05 11.07
N ILE A 151 1.51 -1.22 12.12
CA ILE A 151 1.11 -1.62 13.47
C ILE A 151 -0.38 -1.95 13.50
N PHE A 152 -1.22 -1.08 12.95
CA PHE A 152 -2.67 -1.27 12.89
C PHE A 152 -3.02 -2.58 12.18
N TYR A 153 -2.49 -2.80 10.97
CA TYR A 153 -2.76 -4.01 10.20
C TYR A 153 -2.11 -5.26 10.81
N PHE A 154 -0.98 -5.13 11.52
CA PHE A 154 -0.41 -6.23 12.27
C PHE A 154 -1.40 -6.74 13.33
N PHE A 155 -2.01 -5.83 14.09
CA PHE A 155 -3.00 -6.21 15.11
C PHE A 155 -4.32 -6.71 14.51
N THR A 156 -4.82 -6.09 13.43
CA THR A 156 -6.13 -6.48 12.87
C THR A 156 -6.06 -7.73 11.98
N ILE A 157 -4.95 -7.96 11.26
CA ILE A 157 -4.82 -9.08 10.30
C ILE A 157 -4.05 -10.25 10.90
N ILE A 158 -2.89 -10.02 11.53
CA ILE A 158 -2.02 -11.10 12.02
C ILE A 158 -2.49 -11.61 13.37
N VAL A 159 -2.68 -10.72 14.35
CA VAL A 159 -3.18 -11.10 15.68
C VAL A 159 -4.66 -11.47 15.61
N SER A 160 -5.44 -10.71 14.82
CA SER A 160 -6.87 -10.94 14.54
C SER A 160 -7.68 -11.35 15.79
N PRO A 161 -7.69 -10.55 16.86
CA PRO A 161 -8.25 -10.97 18.15
C PRO A 161 -9.78 -11.18 18.13
N MET A 162 -10.48 -10.62 17.14
CA MET A 162 -11.94 -10.55 17.12
C MET A 162 -12.60 -11.56 16.19
N CYS A 163 -11.84 -12.17 15.27
CA CYS A 163 -12.37 -13.21 14.38
C CYS A 163 -11.27 -14.08 13.75
N ALA A 164 -11.66 -15.28 13.33
CA ALA A 164 -10.77 -16.20 12.62
C ALA A 164 -10.80 -15.92 11.12
N ASN A 165 -9.63 -15.68 10.53
CA ASN A 165 -9.52 -15.52 9.08
C ASN A 165 -9.83 -16.84 8.36
N THR A 166 -10.73 -16.79 7.37
CA THR A 166 -11.02 -17.91 6.47
C THR A 166 -10.51 -17.55 5.09
N TRP A 167 -9.46 -18.24 4.64
CA TRP A 167 -8.78 -17.95 3.38
C TRP A 167 -9.33 -18.82 2.25
N ILE A 168 -9.59 -18.21 1.10
CA ILE A 168 -10.07 -18.90 -0.10
C ILE A 168 -8.95 -18.83 -1.14
N PHE A 169 -8.20 -19.92 -1.30
CA PHE A 169 -7.02 -19.99 -2.17
C PHE A 169 -7.32 -19.88 -3.68
N ASP A 170 -8.59 -20.00 -4.06
CA ASP A 170 -9.08 -19.84 -5.43
C ASP A 170 -9.37 -18.37 -5.78
N ARG A 171 -9.11 -17.44 -4.85
CA ARG A 171 -9.28 -16.00 -5.07
C ARG A 171 -7.93 -15.29 -5.01
N LEU A 172 -7.80 -14.24 -5.82
CA LEU A 172 -6.67 -13.32 -5.75
C LEU A 172 -6.53 -12.80 -4.31
N LEU A 173 -5.29 -12.76 -3.79
CA LEU A 173 -4.97 -12.37 -2.41
C LEU A 173 -5.66 -13.22 -1.32
N CYS A 174 -6.08 -14.44 -1.67
CA CYS A 174 -6.77 -15.38 -0.77
C CYS A 174 -8.12 -14.89 -0.21
N GLY A 175 -8.70 -13.85 -0.80
CA GLY A 175 -9.95 -13.23 -0.34
C GLY A 175 -9.74 -12.03 0.60
N LEU A 176 -10.83 -11.60 1.23
CA LEU A 176 -10.82 -10.42 2.11
C LEU A 176 -10.52 -10.83 3.55
N PRO A 177 -9.69 -10.07 4.29
CA PRO A 177 -9.43 -10.33 5.69
C PRO A 177 -10.70 -10.11 6.52
N CYS A 178 -10.87 -10.92 7.57
CA CYS A 178 -12.12 -10.97 8.31
C CYS A 178 -12.43 -9.66 9.06
N TYR A 179 -11.40 -8.90 9.49
CA TYR A 179 -11.58 -7.66 10.26
C TYR A 179 -12.48 -6.63 9.54
N LEU A 180 -12.54 -6.67 8.21
CA LEU A 180 -13.36 -5.77 7.39
C LEU A 180 -14.87 -5.88 7.68
N THR A 181 -15.34 -7.02 8.17
CA THR A 181 -16.74 -7.22 8.57
C THR A 181 -17.02 -6.83 10.03
N THR A 182 -15.98 -6.48 10.78
CA THR A 182 -16.08 -6.09 12.20
C THR A 182 -16.09 -4.58 12.34
N ASN A 183 -16.25 -4.09 13.58
CA ASN A 183 -16.15 -2.65 13.88
C ASN A 183 -14.82 -2.03 13.41
N TRP A 184 -13.73 -2.80 13.42
CA TRP A 184 -12.41 -2.36 12.94
C TRP A 184 -12.39 -2.00 11.45
N GLY A 185 -13.23 -2.65 10.63
CA GLY A 185 -13.38 -2.30 9.22
C GLY A 185 -13.94 -0.89 9.02
N TYR A 186 -14.92 -0.49 9.84
CA TYR A 186 -15.44 0.88 9.81
C TYR A 186 -14.40 1.91 10.27
N TYR A 187 -13.62 1.59 11.31
CA TYR A 187 -12.51 2.44 11.75
C TYR A 187 -11.46 2.62 10.64
N ASP A 188 -11.07 1.53 9.98
CA ASP A 188 -10.12 1.55 8.86
C ASP A 188 -10.64 2.42 7.70
N LEU A 189 -11.89 2.22 7.30
CA LEU A 189 -12.53 3.02 6.25
C LEU A 189 -12.52 4.51 6.60
N ILE A 190 -12.93 4.89 7.81
CA ILE A 190 -13.07 6.29 8.19
C ILE A 190 -11.70 6.96 8.35
N PHE A 191 -10.82 6.38 9.16
CA PHE A 191 -9.57 7.03 9.56
C PHE A 191 -8.45 6.83 8.54
N ASN A 192 -8.35 5.65 7.94
CA ASN A 192 -7.24 5.36 7.04
C ASN A 192 -7.56 5.65 5.57
N THR A 193 -8.83 5.56 5.16
CA THR A 193 -9.23 5.76 3.75
C THR A 193 -9.91 7.11 3.51
N ILE A 194 -10.96 7.44 4.27
CA ILE A 194 -11.81 8.61 4.01
C ILE A 194 -11.13 9.91 4.48
N MET A 195 -10.56 9.91 5.69
CA MET A 195 -9.95 11.10 6.30
C MET A 195 -8.85 11.71 5.40
N PRO A 196 -7.86 10.96 4.86
CA PRO A 196 -6.86 11.53 3.97
C PRO A 196 -7.44 12.17 2.70
N VAL A 197 -8.49 11.58 2.13
CA VAL A 197 -9.16 12.08 0.93
C VAL A 197 -9.87 13.41 1.18
N PHE A 198 -10.56 13.54 2.32
CA PHE A 198 -11.21 14.80 2.68
C PHE A 198 -10.19 15.93 2.88
N PHE A 199 -9.09 15.67 3.58
CA PHE A 199 -8.03 16.67 3.75
C PHE A 199 -7.41 17.11 2.42
N TYR A 200 -7.26 16.19 1.47
CA TYR A 200 -6.80 16.54 0.12
C TYR A 200 -7.81 17.41 -0.64
N SER A 201 -9.11 17.08 -0.58
CA SER A 201 -10.15 17.78 -1.36
C SER A 201 -10.39 19.23 -0.95
N HIS A 202 -9.86 19.66 0.19
CA HIS A 202 -10.05 21.01 0.74
C HIS A 202 -8.75 21.83 0.84
N CYS A 203 -7.64 21.31 0.29
CA CYS A 203 -6.38 22.05 0.09
C CYS A 203 -6.25 22.51 -1.37
#